data_AF-A0A948CB66-F1
#
_entry.id   AF-A0A948CB66-F1
#
_cell.length_a   1.000
_cell.length_b   1.000
_cell.length_c   1.000
_cell.angle_alpha   90.00
_cell.angle_beta   90.00
_cell.angle_gamma   90.00
#
_symmetry.space_group_name_H-M   'P 1'
#
loop_
_entity.id
_entity.type
_entity.pdbx_description
1 polymer ?
#
loop_
_entity_poly.entity_id
_entity_poly.type
_entity_poly.pdbx_seq_one_letter_code
_entity_poly.pdbx_strand_id
1 'polypeptide(L)'
;MSGRIFIHVGLQKTGTSYLQGIIFQSVAQLAEQGVAVVPATKRRMFWLMLDVRGRIRPAFDPPEVAESVDHFAAALAGTDAPTALVSEESLAPATDEQIARLLGACGEREVHVVVTLRDLARQIPSAWQESLKAGASYRFDDYLDKLRRHEDKPGHHLWRQKDVPRLLSTWSRHVPIERIHVVTVPPEGSDPTLLLERFCEVIGVEPAPLDRDVVRKNEGLKHVGAEVLRRVNEELAPTHRKRDVYGDVGKRYLSTQILARQDGDRIRIPERRREWTQRVSQSHIDYVRAQGFRVVGDLADLQPGEESFAAASTEPSEAEVSAVATKALAVVVGDEMDRRRALRSAPGTAPGTSTTAPRLRDRIVSRIRR
;
A
#
# COMPACT_ATOMS: atom_id res chain seq x y z
N MET A 1 -12.13 -22.69 -24.16
CA MET A 1 -12.45 -22.52 -22.73
C MET A 1 -12.08 -21.10 -22.38
N SER A 2 -12.98 -20.33 -21.78
CA SER A 2 -12.63 -19.03 -21.22
C SER A 2 -11.56 -19.28 -20.14
N GLY A 3 -10.41 -18.61 -20.25
CA GLY A 3 -9.33 -18.75 -19.26
C GLY A 3 -9.76 -18.30 -17.87
N ARG A 4 -8.85 -18.33 -16.89
CA ARG A 4 -9.10 -17.81 -15.54
C ARG A 4 -8.54 -16.41 -15.36
N ILE A 5 -9.03 -15.71 -14.33
CA ILE A 5 -8.50 -14.42 -13.91
C ILE A 5 -8.33 -14.38 -12.40
N PHE A 6 -7.15 -13.99 -11.92
CA PHE A 6 -6.90 -13.70 -10.52
C PHE A 6 -6.98 -12.19 -10.28
N ILE A 7 -7.82 -11.79 -9.33
CA ILE A 7 -7.96 -10.41 -8.88
C ILE A 7 -7.37 -10.32 -7.47
N HIS A 8 -6.13 -9.86 -7.38
CA HIS A 8 -5.47 -9.60 -6.11
C HIS A 8 -5.89 -8.24 -5.55
N VAL A 9 -6.65 -8.25 -4.46
CA VAL A 9 -7.29 -7.06 -3.88
C VAL A 9 -6.63 -6.59 -2.58
N GLY A 10 -5.41 -7.03 -2.30
CA GLY A 10 -4.68 -6.65 -1.09
C GLY A 10 -5.01 -7.51 0.11
N LEU A 11 -4.93 -7.02 1.34
CA LEU A 11 -5.31 -5.67 1.77
C LEU A 11 -4.20 -4.59 1.68
N GLN A 12 -4.55 -3.33 1.93
CA GLN A 12 -3.51 -2.33 2.14
C GLN A 12 -2.64 -2.70 3.34
N LYS A 13 -1.32 -2.56 3.18
CA LYS A 13 -0.30 -2.85 4.22
C LYS A 13 -0.03 -4.32 4.50
N THR A 14 -0.42 -5.19 3.58
CA THR A 14 -0.16 -6.65 3.60
C THR A 14 0.86 -7.08 2.54
N GLY A 15 1.84 -6.21 2.23
CA GLY A 15 2.93 -6.54 1.28
C GLY A 15 2.58 -6.35 -0.21
N THR A 16 1.41 -5.76 -0.51
CA THR A 16 0.94 -5.46 -1.88
C THR A 16 1.96 -4.69 -2.72
N SER A 17 2.62 -3.68 -2.13
CA SER A 17 3.62 -2.89 -2.85
C SER A 17 4.86 -3.70 -3.25
N TYR A 18 5.23 -4.71 -2.47
CA TYR A 18 6.31 -5.63 -2.82
C TYR A 18 5.89 -6.55 -3.96
N LEU A 19 4.74 -7.23 -3.82
CA LEU A 19 4.19 -8.13 -4.84
C LEU A 19 3.94 -7.40 -6.17
N GLN A 20 3.29 -6.23 -6.15
CA GLN A 20 3.06 -5.42 -7.34
C GLN A 20 4.35 -4.93 -7.98
N GLY A 21 5.37 -4.61 -7.18
CA GLY A 21 6.69 -4.25 -7.71
C GLY A 21 7.22 -5.35 -8.63
N ILE A 22 7.20 -6.60 -8.13
CA ILE A 22 7.64 -7.79 -8.87
C ILE A 22 6.73 -8.04 -10.07
N ILE A 23 5.41 -8.03 -9.90
CA ILE A 23 4.43 -8.28 -10.97
C ILE A 23 4.65 -7.33 -12.15
N PHE A 24 4.79 -6.02 -11.91
CA PHE A 24 4.95 -5.05 -12.98
C PHE A 24 6.36 -5.02 -13.59
N GLN A 25 7.39 -5.48 -12.89
CA GLN A 25 8.73 -5.67 -13.48
C GLN A 25 8.82 -6.99 -14.26
N SER A 26 8.05 -8.01 -13.87
CA SER A 26 8.11 -9.36 -14.41
C SER A 26 7.02 -9.66 -15.45
N VAL A 27 6.47 -8.65 -16.14
CA VAL A 27 5.35 -8.84 -17.07
C VAL A 27 5.71 -9.85 -18.18
N ALA A 28 6.94 -9.80 -18.70
CA ALA A 28 7.40 -10.73 -19.73
C ALA A 28 7.53 -12.17 -19.20
N GLN A 29 8.15 -12.34 -18.03
CA GLN A 29 8.35 -13.64 -17.39
C GLN A 29 7.04 -14.27 -16.91
N LEU A 30 6.05 -13.46 -16.54
CA LEU A 30 4.70 -13.92 -16.27
C LEU A 30 4.00 -14.39 -17.55
N ALA A 31 4.18 -13.66 -18.66
CA ALA A 31 3.61 -14.04 -19.96
C ALA A 31 4.20 -15.36 -20.49
N GLU A 32 5.51 -15.59 -20.32
CA GLU A 32 6.19 -16.86 -20.64
C GLU A 32 5.58 -18.04 -19.87
N GLN A 33 5.02 -17.79 -18.69
CA GLN A 33 4.33 -18.79 -17.85
C GLN A 33 2.79 -18.80 -18.07
N GLY A 34 2.29 -18.14 -19.12
CA GLY A 34 0.87 -18.13 -19.47
C GLY A 34 0.01 -17.18 -18.62
N VAL A 35 0.61 -16.20 -17.94
CA VAL A 35 -0.09 -15.19 -17.14
C VAL A 35 0.00 -13.81 -17.79
N ALA A 36 -1.12 -13.29 -18.29
CA ALA A 36 -1.23 -11.92 -18.77
C ALA A 36 -1.57 -10.95 -17.62
N VAL A 37 -0.72 -9.94 -17.37
CA VAL A 37 -1.06 -8.86 -16.44
C VAL A 37 -1.95 -7.85 -17.15
N VAL A 38 -3.19 -7.68 -16.67
CA VAL A 38 -4.19 -6.84 -17.32
C VAL A 38 -4.79 -5.87 -16.29
N PRO A 39 -4.62 -4.54 -16.44
CA PRO A 39 -3.75 -3.86 -17.39
C PRO A 39 -2.26 -4.05 -17.10
N ALA A 40 -1.41 -4.09 -18.14
CA ALA A 40 0.02 -4.38 -18.02
C ALA A 40 0.86 -3.29 -17.32
N THR A 41 0.26 -2.15 -16.94
CA THR A 41 1.00 -1.07 -16.27
C THR A 41 0.30 -0.63 -14.98
N LYS A 42 1.11 -0.30 -13.97
CA LYS A 42 0.62 0.21 -12.68
C LYS A 42 -0.28 1.44 -12.83
N ARG A 43 -0.01 2.31 -13.80
CA ARG A 43 -0.83 3.50 -14.06
C ARG A 43 -2.23 3.12 -14.56
N ARG A 44 -2.32 2.24 -15.55
CA ARG A 44 -3.62 1.79 -16.09
C ARG A 44 -4.38 0.95 -15.06
N MET A 45 -3.69 0.15 -14.25
CA MET A 45 -4.29 -0.57 -13.10
C MET A 45 -4.93 0.39 -12.09
N PHE A 46 -4.23 1.48 -11.76
CA PHE A 46 -4.78 2.53 -10.89
C PHE A 46 -5.99 3.22 -11.50
N TRP A 47 -5.99 3.48 -12.81
CA TRP A 47 -7.14 4.07 -13.52
C TRP A 47 -8.35 3.14 -13.53
N LEU A 48 -8.14 1.84 -13.79
CA LEU A 48 -9.18 0.82 -13.65
C LEU A 48 -9.81 0.86 -12.26
N MET A 49 -8.99 0.93 -11.21
CA MET A 49 -9.52 1.06 -9.85
C MET A 49 -10.31 2.35 -9.64
N LEU A 50 -9.84 3.51 -10.10
CA LEU A 50 -10.57 4.77 -9.96
C LEU A 50 -11.95 4.68 -10.62
N ASP A 51 -12.00 4.11 -11.82
CA ASP A 51 -13.23 3.93 -12.56
C ASP A 51 -14.18 2.97 -11.84
N VAL A 52 -13.75 1.72 -11.56
CA VAL A 52 -14.54 0.72 -10.83
C VAL A 52 -15.08 1.29 -9.50
N ARG A 53 -14.25 2.05 -8.79
CA ARG A 53 -14.58 2.60 -7.47
C ARG A 53 -15.41 3.88 -7.49
N GLY A 54 -15.66 4.48 -8.67
CA GLY A 54 -16.31 5.78 -8.78
C GLY A 54 -15.51 6.90 -8.09
N ARG A 55 -14.18 6.88 -8.22
CA ARG A 55 -13.23 7.79 -7.54
C ARG A 55 -12.52 8.76 -8.48
N ILE A 56 -12.98 8.84 -9.73
CA ILE A 56 -12.47 9.78 -10.72
C ILE A 56 -12.73 11.21 -10.22
N ARG A 57 -11.71 12.06 -10.29
CA ARG A 57 -11.81 13.50 -10.03
C ARG A 57 -11.53 14.24 -11.32
N PRO A 58 -12.57 14.70 -12.05
CA PRO A 58 -12.41 15.30 -13.39
C PRO A 58 -11.46 16.49 -13.45
N ALA A 59 -11.26 17.23 -12.34
CA ALA A 59 -10.32 18.34 -12.25
C ALA A 59 -8.83 17.92 -12.25
N PHE A 60 -8.53 16.64 -12.00
CA PHE A 60 -7.16 16.13 -11.84
C PHE A 60 -6.86 14.90 -12.69
N ASP A 61 -7.85 14.06 -12.94
CA ASP A 61 -7.70 12.78 -13.61
C ASP A 61 -8.03 12.93 -15.12
N PRO A 62 -7.25 12.33 -16.04
CA PRO A 62 -7.53 12.40 -17.47
C PRO A 62 -8.92 11.86 -17.84
N PRO A 63 -9.58 12.37 -18.91
CA PRO A 63 -10.89 11.88 -19.35
C PRO A 63 -10.93 10.37 -19.60
N GLU A 64 -9.84 9.82 -20.15
CA GLU A 64 -9.65 8.39 -20.45
C GLU A 64 -9.83 7.47 -19.23
N VAL A 65 -9.74 8.00 -18.01
CA VAL A 65 -9.94 7.19 -16.79
C VAL A 65 -11.36 6.63 -16.76
N ALA A 66 -12.36 7.38 -17.25
CA ALA A 66 -13.76 6.96 -17.26
C ALA A 66 -14.07 5.77 -18.19
N GLU A 67 -13.17 5.45 -19.11
CA GLU A 67 -13.29 4.34 -20.06
C GLU A 67 -12.45 3.13 -19.61
N SER A 68 -11.89 3.14 -18.40
CA SER A 68 -10.90 2.13 -17.98
C SER A 68 -11.49 0.74 -17.83
N VAL A 69 -12.75 0.62 -17.40
CA VAL A 69 -13.45 -0.67 -17.31
C VAL A 69 -13.69 -1.26 -18.69
N ASP A 70 -14.09 -0.44 -19.68
CA ASP A 70 -14.32 -0.90 -21.05
C ASP A 70 -13.00 -1.30 -21.72
N HIS A 71 -11.94 -0.51 -21.52
CA HIS A 71 -10.59 -0.85 -21.96
C HIS A 71 -10.07 -2.15 -21.31
N PHE A 72 -10.37 -2.36 -20.03
CA PHE A 72 -10.03 -3.60 -19.34
C PHE A 72 -10.76 -4.80 -19.93
N ALA A 73 -12.07 -4.70 -20.16
CA ALA A 73 -12.86 -5.75 -20.79
C ALA A 73 -12.34 -6.09 -22.19
N ALA A 74 -12.07 -5.07 -23.02
CA ALA A 74 -11.52 -5.25 -24.36
C ALA A 74 -10.12 -5.91 -24.34
N ALA A 75 -9.24 -5.47 -23.43
CA ALA A 75 -7.91 -6.06 -23.28
C ALA A 75 -7.97 -7.53 -22.81
N LEU A 76 -8.93 -7.86 -21.95
CA LEU A 76 -9.13 -9.21 -21.44
C LEU A 76 -9.79 -10.15 -22.47
N ALA A 77 -10.64 -9.61 -23.34
CA ALA A 77 -11.20 -10.36 -24.46
C ALA A 77 -10.15 -10.63 -25.55
N GLY A 78 -9.19 -9.71 -25.74
CA GLY A 78 -8.11 -9.83 -26.72
C GLY A 78 -6.88 -10.64 -26.26
N THR A 79 -6.90 -11.24 -25.07
CA THR A 79 -5.75 -12.04 -24.58
C THR A 79 -6.02 -13.54 -24.66
N ASP A 80 -5.14 -14.24 -25.37
CA ASP A 80 -5.15 -15.71 -25.48
C ASP A 80 -4.49 -16.40 -24.27
N ALA A 81 -3.98 -15.63 -23.30
CA ALA A 81 -3.35 -16.20 -22.12
C ALA A 81 -4.36 -17.01 -21.28
N PRO A 82 -4.00 -18.23 -20.85
CA PRO A 82 -4.88 -19.08 -20.05
C PRO A 82 -5.20 -18.44 -18.69
N THR A 83 -4.31 -17.60 -18.16
CA THR A 83 -4.50 -16.88 -16.91
C THR A 83 -4.31 -15.38 -17.11
N ALA A 84 -5.21 -14.58 -16.54
CA ALA A 84 -5.05 -13.14 -16.41
C ALA A 84 -4.83 -12.74 -14.94
N LEU A 85 -4.13 -11.63 -14.69
CA LEU A 85 -3.82 -11.12 -13.35
C LEU A 85 -4.11 -9.62 -13.24
N VAL A 86 -4.96 -9.27 -12.28
CA VAL A 86 -5.24 -7.91 -11.78
C VAL A 86 -4.67 -7.81 -10.37
N SER A 87 -3.99 -6.71 -10.03
CA SER A 87 -3.42 -6.53 -8.69
C SER A 87 -3.55 -5.07 -8.26
N GLU A 88 -4.56 -4.77 -7.44
CA GLU A 88 -4.79 -3.43 -6.89
C GLU A 88 -5.59 -3.48 -5.59
N GLU A 89 -4.94 -3.08 -4.49
CA GLU A 89 -5.48 -3.25 -3.15
C GLU A 89 -6.55 -2.23 -2.75
N SER A 90 -6.73 -1.15 -3.50
CA SER A 90 -7.84 -0.23 -3.28
C SER A 90 -9.17 -0.76 -3.80
N LEU A 91 -9.17 -1.92 -4.48
CA LEU A 91 -10.37 -2.68 -4.83
C LEU A 91 -10.94 -3.45 -3.62
N ALA A 92 -10.13 -3.82 -2.62
CA ALA A 92 -10.59 -4.58 -1.45
C ALA A 92 -11.92 -4.09 -0.84
N PRO A 93 -12.09 -2.78 -0.53
CA PRO A 93 -13.32 -2.28 0.09
C PRO A 93 -14.47 -2.05 -0.89
N ALA A 94 -14.46 -2.63 -2.10
CA ALA A 94 -15.50 -2.42 -3.13
C ALA A 94 -16.89 -2.76 -2.60
N THR A 95 -17.91 -2.00 -3.04
CA THR A 95 -19.31 -2.32 -2.74
C THR A 95 -19.80 -3.43 -3.66
N ASP A 96 -20.96 -4.01 -3.35
CA ASP A 96 -21.56 -5.06 -4.16
C ASP A 96 -21.72 -4.64 -5.64
N GLU A 97 -22.15 -3.40 -5.90
CA GLU A 97 -22.30 -2.86 -7.26
C GLU A 97 -20.95 -2.70 -7.98
N GLN A 98 -19.92 -2.32 -7.25
CA GLN A 98 -18.56 -2.11 -7.79
C GLN A 98 -17.89 -3.44 -8.11
N ILE A 99 -18.11 -4.46 -7.27
CA ILE A 99 -17.67 -5.83 -7.53
C ILE A 99 -18.40 -6.37 -8.76
N ALA A 100 -19.73 -6.29 -8.79
CA ALA A 100 -20.52 -6.75 -9.94
C ALA A 100 -20.07 -6.08 -11.25
N ARG A 101 -19.79 -4.78 -11.24
CA ARG A 101 -19.26 -4.06 -12.42
C ARG A 101 -17.90 -4.61 -12.87
N LEU A 102 -16.97 -4.83 -11.95
CA LEU A 102 -15.65 -5.39 -12.26
C LEU A 102 -15.76 -6.83 -12.80
N LEU A 103 -16.60 -7.66 -12.17
CA LEU A 103 -16.79 -9.05 -12.58
C LEU A 103 -17.50 -9.16 -13.93
N GLY A 104 -18.45 -8.27 -14.22
CA GLY A 104 -19.07 -8.19 -15.55
C GLY A 104 -18.05 -7.90 -16.65
N ALA A 105 -17.07 -7.04 -16.37
CA ALA A 105 -15.97 -6.75 -17.28
C ALA A 105 -14.97 -7.93 -17.44
N CYS A 106 -15.03 -8.94 -16.58
CA CYS A 106 -14.21 -10.15 -16.71
C CYS A 106 -14.72 -11.12 -17.79
N GLY A 107 -15.94 -10.92 -18.29
CA GLY A 107 -16.58 -11.80 -19.27
C GLY A 107 -16.82 -13.20 -18.73
N GLU A 108 -16.62 -14.22 -19.56
CA GLU A 108 -16.84 -15.63 -19.19
C GLU A 108 -15.68 -16.26 -18.41
N ARG A 109 -14.63 -15.49 -18.06
CA ARG A 109 -13.46 -16.04 -17.36
C ARG A 109 -13.82 -16.53 -15.96
N GLU A 110 -13.21 -17.64 -15.55
CA GLU A 110 -13.32 -18.11 -14.17
C GLU A 110 -12.58 -17.16 -13.23
N VAL A 111 -13.33 -16.44 -12.39
CA VAL A 111 -12.76 -15.43 -11.49
C VAL A 111 -12.33 -16.06 -10.17
N HIS A 112 -11.08 -15.78 -9.79
CA HIS A 112 -10.52 -16.01 -8.48
C HIS A 112 -10.13 -14.69 -7.82
N VAL A 113 -10.33 -14.59 -6.51
CA VAL A 113 -9.93 -13.41 -5.72
C VAL A 113 -8.79 -13.80 -4.81
N VAL A 114 -7.74 -12.99 -4.78
CA VAL A 114 -6.59 -13.20 -3.88
C VAL A 114 -6.58 -12.09 -2.83
N VAL A 115 -6.61 -12.49 -1.55
CA VAL A 115 -6.59 -11.59 -0.40
C VAL A 115 -5.35 -11.90 0.45
N THR A 116 -4.35 -11.03 0.40
CA THR A 116 -3.22 -11.02 1.33
C THR A 116 -3.62 -10.46 2.69
N LEU A 117 -3.34 -11.18 3.77
CA LEU A 117 -3.63 -10.79 5.16
C LEU A 117 -2.36 -10.71 6.00
N ARG A 118 -2.30 -9.75 6.92
CA ARG A 118 -1.20 -9.57 7.88
C ARG A 118 -1.78 -9.38 9.27
N ASP A 119 -1.05 -9.71 10.33
CA ASP A 119 -1.50 -9.40 11.68
C ASP A 119 -1.83 -7.91 11.88
N LEU A 120 -2.81 -7.64 12.74
CA LEU A 120 -3.30 -6.28 12.97
C LEU A 120 -2.26 -5.38 13.64
N ALA A 121 -1.37 -5.95 14.45
CA ALA A 121 -0.38 -5.17 15.19
C ALA A 121 0.69 -4.56 14.29
N ARG A 122 0.98 -5.14 13.12
CA ARG A 122 1.81 -4.52 12.06
C ARG A 122 0.97 -3.65 11.12
N GLN A 123 -0.31 -3.96 10.89
CA GLN A 123 -1.18 -3.15 10.02
C GLN A 123 -1.59 -1.79 10.63
N ILE A 124 -1.92 -1.76 11.92
CA ILE A 124 -2.44 -0.57 12.61
C ILE A 124 -1.40 0.57 12.64
N PRO A 125 -0.15 0.37 13.09
CA PRO A 125 0.89 1.40 13.04
C PRO A 125 1.15 1.88 11.61
N SER A 126 1.17 0.97 10.65
CA SER A 126 1.40 1.32 9.24
C SER A 126 0.29 2.22 8.68
N ALA A 127 -0.96 1.95 9.05
CA ALA A 127 -2.11 2.77 8.65
C ALA A 127 -2.12 4.14 9.31
N TRP A 128 -1.74 4.22 10.60
CA TRP A 128 -1.53 5.49 11.29
C TRP A 128 -0.46 6.33 10.59
N GLN A 129 0.70 5.75 10.27
CA GLN A 129 1.76 6.47 9.53
C GLN A 129 1.28 6.99 8.17
N GLU A 130 0.47 6.23 7.43
CA GLU A 130 -0.08 6.74 6.17
C GLU A 130 -1.03 7.92 6.36
N SER A 131 -1.74 7.98 7.49
CA SER A 131 -2.56 9.15 7.81
C SER A 131 -1.70 10.38 8.04
N LEU A 132 -0.54 10.24 8.72
CA LEU A 132 0.41 11.33 8.90
C LEU A 132 1.00 11.76 7.55
N LYS A 133 1.35 10.81 6.68
CA LYS A 133 1.76 11.08 5.30
C LYS A 133 0.66 11.68 4.44
N ALA A 134 -0.59 11.69 4.90
CA ALA A 134 -1.71 12.37 4.27
C ALA A 134 -2.06 13.70 4.94
N GLY A 135 -1.23 14.17 5.89
CA GLY A 135 -1.39 15.47 6.56
C GLY A 135 -2.11 15.42 7.91
N ALA A 136 -2.41 14.23 8.44
CA ALA A 136 -2.96 14.10 9.79
C ALA A 136 -1.93 14.46 10.87
N SER A 137 -2.40 14.90 12.04
CA SER A 137 -1.57 15.32 13.18
C SER A 137 -1.97 14.69 14.52
N TYR A 138 -2.89 13.71 14.53
CA TYR A 138 -3.34 13.06 15.77
C TYR A 138 -2.31 12.03 16.29
N ARG A 139 -2.21 11.90 17.61
CA ARG A 139 -1.28 10.96 18.26
C ARG A 139 -1.68 9.52 17.98
N PHE A 140 -0.74 8.59 18.16
CA PHE A 140 -1.01 7.17 17.91
C PHE A 140 -2.04 6.61 18.90
N ASP A 141 -1.97 7.01 20.17
CA ASP A 141 -2.95 6.61 21.19
C ASP A 141 -4.37 7.08 20.85
N ASP A 142 -4.54 8.31 20.36
CA ASP A 142 -5.84 8.83 19.90
C ASP A 142 -6.39 8.01 18.72
N TYR A 143 -5.51 7.55 17.84
CA TYR A 143 -5.88 6.69 16.71
C TYR A 143 -6.37 5.33 17.18
N LEU A 144 -5.68 4.72 18.15
CA LEU A 144 -6.09 3.45 18.76
C LEU A 144 -7.44 3.58 19.46
N ASP A 145 -7.68 4.67 20.19
CA ASP A 145 -8.98 4.91 20.83
C ASP A 145 -10.10 5.12 19.81
N LYS A 146 -9.84 5.82 18.70
CA LYS A 146 -10.80 5.94 17.59
C LYS A 146 -11.07 4.61 16.91
N LEU A 147 -10.06 3.77 16.71
CA LEU A 147 -10.22 2.43 16.14
C LEU A 147 -11.15 1.59 17.03
N ARG A 148 -10.82 1.47 18.32
CA ARG A 148 -11.61 0.69 19.29
C ARG A 148 -13.06 1.16 19.39
N ARG A 149 -13.30 2.49 19.47
CA ARG A 149 -14.67 3.06 19.52
C ARG A 149 -15.52 2.79 18.26
N HIS A 150 -14.89 2.33 17.19
CA HIS A 150 -15.55 2.11 15.91
C HIS A 150 -15.38 0.68 15.40
N GLU A 151 -14.96 -0.27 16.25
CA GLU A 151 -14.75 -1.67 15.86
C GLU A 151 -16.04 -2.30 15.32
N ASP A 152 -17.16 -2.05 15.98
CA ASP A 152 -18.46 -2.60 15.57
C ASP A 152 -19.22 -1.72 14.57
N LYS A 153 -18.61 -0.66 14.02
CA LYS A 153 -19.28 0.26 13.09
C LYS A 153 -19.04 -0.19 11.64
N PRO A 154 -20.03 -0.81 10.97
CA PRO A 154 -19.81 -1.39 9.65
C PRO A 154 -19.41 -0.32 8.63
N GLY A 155 -18.33 -0.56 7.89
CA GLY A 155 -17.89 0.34 6.82
C GLY A 155 -17.28 1.66 7.29
N HIS A 156 -17.02 1.81 8.59
CA HIS A 156 -16.28 2.94 9.11
C HIS A 156 -14.90 3.04 8.44
N HIS A 157 -14.53 4.25 8.00
CA HIS A 157 -13.36 4.46 7.14
C HIS A 157 -12.03 3.95 7.75
N LEU A 158 -11.90 3.94 9.08
CA LEU A 158 -10.72 3.40 9.79
C LEU A 158 -10.58 1.87 9.65
N TRP A 159 -11.70 1.15 9.50
CA TRP A 159 -11.78 -0.30 9.45
C TRP A 159 -11.92 -0.87 8.04
N ARG A 160 -12.27 -0.05 7.03
CA ARG A 160 -12.51 -0.46 5.63
C ARG A 160 -11.44 -1.37 5.01
N GLN A 161 -10.21 -1.32 5.50
CA GLN A 161 -9.07 -2.10 4.97
C GLN A 161 -8.46 -3.06 5.98
N LYS A 162 -9.16 -3.37 7.07
CA LYS A 162 -8.69 -4.24 8.16
C LYS A 162 -9.78 -5.17 8.69
N ASP A 163 -11.04 -4.81 8.50
CA ASP A 163 -12.20 -5.66 8.80
C ASP A 163 -12.28 -6.80 7.79
N VAL A 164 -11.57 -7.88 8.11
CA VAL A 164 -11.45 -9.09 7.28
C VAL A 164 -12.80 -9.78 7.11
N PRO A 165 -13.61 -10.01 8.17
CA PRO A 165 -14.92 -10.62 8.03
C PRO A 165 -15.82 -9.88 7.06
N ARG A 166 -15.95 -8.55 7.20
CA ARG A 166 -16.80 -7.76 6.32
C ARG A 166 -16.31 -7.84 4.88
N LEU A 167 -15.01 -7.65 4.65
CA LEU A 167 -14.44 -7.70 3.31
C LEU A 167 -14.68 -9.04 2.64
N LEU A 168 -14.32 -10.14 3.30
CA LEU A 168 -14.48 -11.48 2.75
C LEU A 168 -15.96 -11.82 2.53
N SER A 169 -16.84 -11.43 3.46
CA SER A 169 -18.29 -11.62 3.32
C SER A 169 -18.88 -10.87 2.12
N THR A 170 -18.33 -9.70 1.78
CA THR A 170 -18.77 -8.93 0.61
C THR A 170 -18.32 -9.61 -0.67
N TRP A 171 -17.04 -9.99 -0.77
CA TRP A 171 -16.53 -10.68 -1.97
C TRP A 171 -17.15 -12.07 -2.17
N SER A 172 -17.42 -12.82 -1.09
CA SER A 172 -18.01 -14.17 -1.17
C SER A 172 -19.46 -14.21 -1.61
N ARG A 173 -20.15 -13.06 -1.69
CA ARG A 173 -21.48 -12.96 -2.32
C ARG A 173 -21.44 -13.04 -3.84
N HIS A 174 -20.28 -12.71 -4.43
CA HIS A 174 -20.11 -12.60 -5.89
C HIS A 174 -19.17 -13.66 -6.45
N VAL A 175 -18.23 -14.15 -5.64
CA VAL A 175 -17.25 -15.17 -6.02
C VAL A 175 -17.38 -16.36 -5.06
N PRO A 176 -17.49 -17.61 -5.55
CA PRO A 176 -17.55 -18.78 -4.67
C PRO A 176 -16.37 -18.85 -3.70
N ILE A 177 -16.61 -19.32 -2.48
CA ILE A 177 -15.61 -19.32 -1.39
C ILE A 177 -14.35 -20.10 -1.79
N GLU A 178 -14.51 -21.21 -2.51
CA GLU A 178 -13.43 -22.04 -3.03
C GLU A 178 -12.52 -21.32 -4.05
N ARG A 179 -12.99 -20.19 -4.61
CA ARG A 179 -12.22 -19.32 -5.51
C ARG A 179 -11.69 -18.06 -4.84
N ILE A 180 -11.86 -17.92 -3.52
CA ILE A 180 -11.28 -16.85 -2.72
C ILE A 180 -10.09 -17.40 -1.93
N HIS A 181 -8.90 -16.92 -2.29
CA HIS A 181 -7.62 -17.38 -1.74
C HIS A 181 -7.09 -16.37 -0.71
N VAL A 182 -6.92 -16.80 0.53
CA VAL A 182 -6.31 -16.02 1.60
C VAL A 182 -4.83 -16.35 1.68
N VAL A 183 -3.97 -15.37 1.40
CA VAL A 183 -2.51 -15.51 1.47
C VAL A 183 -2.00 -14.82 2.73
N THR A 184 -1.39 -15.55 3.66
CA THR A 184 -0.88 -14.90 4.88
C THR A 184 0.50 -14.27 4.64
N VAL A 185 0.70 -13.07 5.17
CA VAL A 185 1.99 -12.39 5.20
C VAL A 185 2.77 -12.94 6.38
N PRO A 186 3.96 -13.52 6.15
CA PRO A 186 4.67 -14.21 7.20
C PRO A 186 5.10 -13.28 8.35
N PRO A 187 5.37 -13.83 9.54
CA PRO A 187 5.85 -13.09 10.70
C PRO A 187 7.14 -12.33 10.40
N GLU A 188 7.46 -11.35 11.23
CA GLU A 188 8.75 -10.70 11.14
C GLU A 188 9.91 -11.70 11.39
N GLY A 189 11.02 -11.53 10.67
CA GLY A 189 12.16 -12.47 10.74
C GLY A 189 12.06 -13.69 9.82
N SER A 190 10.89 -13.93 9.21
CA SER A 190 10.71 -14.99 8.21
C SER A 190 11.49 -14.72 6.91
N ASP A 191 11.61 -15.75 6.08
CA ASP A 191 12.27 -15.63 4.77
C ASP A 191 11.64 -14.48 3.96
N PRO A 192 12.46 -13.51 3.48
CA PRO A 192 12.00 -12.42 2.64
C PRO A 192 11.25 -12.82 1.36
N THR A 193 11.42 -14.05 0.84
CA THR A 193 10.78 -14.54 -0.40
C THR A 193 9.45 -15.24 -0.16
N LEU A 194 9.15 -15.65 1.08
CA LEU A 194 8.01 -16.52 1.40
C LEU A 194 6.65 -15.93 1.01
N LEU A 195 6.46 -14.61 1.12
CA LEU A 195 5.22 -13.97 0.65
C LEU A 195 5.05 -14.10 -0.88
N LEU A 196 6.14 -13.96 -1.64
CA LEU A 196 6.10 -14.12 -3.09
C LEU A 196 5.81 -15.58 -3.45
N GLU A 197 6.45 -16.54 -2.78
CA GLU A 197 6.22 -17.97 -3.00
C GLU A 197 4.75 -18.35 -2.76
N ARG A 198 4.18 -17.95 -1.62
CA ARG A 198 2.75 -18.17 -1.32
C ARG A 198 1.82 -17.53 -2.35
N PHE A 199 2.15 -16.33 -2.84
CA PHE A 199 1.37 -15.67 -3.87
C PHE A 199 1.46 -16.40 -5.22
N CYS A 200 2.67 -16.80 -5.61
CA CYS A 200 2.97 -17.54 -6.83
C CYS A 200 2.29 -18.92 -6.86
N GLU A 201 2.21 -19.61 -5.71
CA GLU A 201 1.45 -20.85 -5.57
C GLU A 201 -0.03 -20.67 -5.97
N VAL A 202 -0.67 -19.58 -5.52
CA VAL A 202 -2.08 -19.30 -5.83
C VAL A 202 -2.30 -19.09 -7.33
N ILE A 203 -1.41 -18.33 -7.98
CA ILE A 203 -1.55 -18.00 -9.40
C ILE A 203 -0.94 -19.05 -10.34
N GLY A 204 -0.29 -20.08 -9.80
CA GLY A 204 0.33 -21.17 -10.56
C GLY A 204 1.58 -20.75 -11.34
N VAL A 205 2.44 -19.94 -10.73
CA VAL A 205 3.66 -19.38 -11.34
C VAL A 205 4.89 -19.85 -10.57
N GLU A 206 5.96 -20.17 -11.27
CA GLU A 206 7.28 -20.38 -10.67
C GLU A 206 7.91 -19.03 -10.27
N PRO A 207 8.33 -18.87 -9.01
CA PRO A 207 8.78 -17.58 -8.51
C PRO A 207 10.26 -17.28 -8.81
N ALA A 208 11.04 -18.27 -9.25
CA ALA A 208 12.47 -18.16 -9.53
C ALA A 208 12.81 -17.36 -10.80
N PRO A 209 12.07 -17.49 -11.92
CA PRO A 209 12.32 -16.70 -13.13
C PRO A 209 11.91 -15.22 -13.02
N LEU A 210 11.16 -14.82 -11.99
CA LEU A 210 10.67 -13.46 -11.84
C LEU A 210 11.79 -12.47 -11.52
N ASP A 211 11.70 -11.27 -12.08
CA ASP A 211 12.57 -10.16 -11.71
C ASP A 211 12.21 -9.67 -10.29
N ARG A 212 13.10 -10.01 -9.35
CA ARG A 212 12.97 -9.74 -7.93
C ARG A 212 13.78 -8.52 -7.49
N ASP A 213 14.46 -7.81 -8.41
CA ASP A 213 15.22 -6.58 -8.09
C ASP A 213 14.29 -5.37 -7.91
N VAL A 214 13.31 -5.55 -7.02
CA VAL A 214 12.49 -4.47 -6.52
C VAL A 214 13.24 -3.87 -5.34
N VAL A 215 13.71 -2.64 -5.51
CA VAL A 215 14.16 -1.82 -4.38
C VAL A 215 13.08 -1.86 -3.31
N ARG A 216 13.37 -2.47 -2.14
CA ARG A 216 12.50 -2.48 -0.97
C ARG A 216 12.35 -1.07 -0.42
N LYS A 217 11.49 -0.26 -1.05
CA LYS A 217 11.19 1.13 -0.67
C LYS A 217 10.30 1.25 0.58
N ASN A 218 10.14 0.18 1.35
CA ASN A 218 9.12 0.07 2.39
C ASN A 218 9.69 0.17 3.80
N GLU A 219 10.76 0.94 4.01
CA GLU A 219 11.02 1.42 5.36
C GLU A 219 9.95 2.46 5.70
N GLY A 220 8.98 2.03 6.49
CA GLY A 220 8.02 2.94 7.12
C GLY A 220 8.76 3.94 8.03
N LEU A 221 8.06 5.00 8.43
CA LEU A 221 8.60 5.91 9.41
C LEU A 221 8.92 5.16 10.71
N LYS A 222 10.09 5.44 11.26
CA LYS A 222 10.42 5.07 12.63
C LYS A 222 9.64 5.96 13.59
N HIS A 223 9.59 5.54 14.84
CA HIS A 223 8.75 6.13 15.85
C HIS A 223 9.00 7.64 16.05
N VAL A 224 10.26 8.04 16.22
CA VAL A 224 10.64 9.45 16.37
C VAL A 224 10.35 10.26 15.09
N GLY A 225 10.67 9.71 13.91
CA GLY A 225 10.41 10.37 12.63
C GLY A 225 8.92 10.57 12.35
N ALA A 226 8.06 9.66 12.79
CA ALA A 226 6.61 9.83 12.72
C ALA A 226 6.12 10.95 13.64
N GLU A 227 6.66 11.08 14.84
CA GLU A 227 6.32 12.17 15.75
C GLU A 227 6.77 13.53 15.22
N VAL A 228 7.96 13.62 14.60
CA VAL A 228 8.41 14.85 13.90
C VAL A 228 7.43 15.22 12.80
N LEU A 229 7.04 14.27 11.94
CA LEU A 229 6.06 14.54 10.88
C LEU A 229 4.70 14.99 11.45
N ARG A 230 4.25 14.37 12.55
CA ARG A 230 3.00 14.72 13.21
C ARG A 230 3.01 16.17 13.70
N ARG A 231 4.09 16.59 14.38
CA ARG A 231 4.27 17.98 14.85
C ARG A 231 4.39 18.97 13.69
N VAL A 232 5.13 18.63 12.64
CA VAL A 232 5.17 19.46 11.42
C VAL A 232 3.77 19.64 10.83
N ASN A 233 2.98 18.56 10.74
CA ASN A 233 1.62 18.65 10.24
C ASN A 233 0.71 19.50 11.11
N GLU A 234 0.92 19.49 12.43
CA GLU A 234 0.19 20.31 13.40
C GLU A 234 0.45 21.81 13.19
N GLU A 235 1.70 22.19 12.88
CA GLU A 235 2.12 23.57 12.63
C GLU A 235 1.75 24.09 11.22
N LEU A 236 1.56 23.21 10.24
CA LEU A 236 1.18 23.63 8.89
C LEU A 236 -0.22 24.26 8.86
N ALA A 237 -0.37 25.40 8.20
CA ALA A 237 -1.69 26.00 7.95
C ALA A 237 -2.63 24.98 7.24
N PRO A 238 -3.94 24.94 7.56
CA PRO A 238 -4.87 23.99 6.96
C PRO A 238 -4.88 24.00 5.42
N THR A 239 -4.63 25.16 4.81
CA THR A 239 -4.50 25.35 3.35
C THR A 239 -3.35 24.55 2.75
N HIS A 240 -2.26 24.36 3.48
CA HIS A 240 -1.07 23.60 3.06
C HIS A 240 -1.18 22.10 3.31
N ARG A 241 -2.24 21.64 4.00
CA ARG A 241 -2.53 20.21 4.22
C ARG A 241 -3.34 19.60 3.07
N LYS A 242 -3.70 20.38 2.04
CA LYS A 242 -4.41 19.90 0.86
C LYS A 242 -3.54 18.94 0.05
N ARG A 243 -4.17 17.87 -0.44
CA ARG A 243 -3.52 16.68 -1.01
C ARG A 243 -2.67 16.95 -2.26
N ASP A 244 -2.98 18.02 -3.00
CA ASP A 244 -2.34 18.39 -4.26
C ASP A 244 -0.86 18.72 -4.08
N VAL A 245 -0.52 19.67 -3.21
CA VAL A 245 0.89 20.06 -2.97
C VAL A 245 1.52 19.28 -1.81
N TYR A 246 0.74 18.96 -0.78
CA TYR A 246 1.25 18.22 0.38
C TYR A 246 1.75 16.81 -0.01
N GLY A 247 1.11 16.18 -1.01
CA GLY A 247 1.53 14.87 -1.50
C GLY A 247 2.97 14.86 -2.04
N ASP A 248 3.44 15.97 -2.61
CA ASP A 248 4.81 16.09 -3.11
C ASP A 248 5.80 16.43 -1.99
N VAL A 249 5.45 17.40 -1.15
CA VAL A 249 6.40 17.93 -0.15
C VAL A 249 6.34 17.15 1.16
N GLY A 250 5.16 16.96 1.74
CA GLY A 250 5.01 16.24 3.01
C GLY A 250 5.29 14.74 2.85
N LYS A 251 4.61 14.08 1.90
CA LYS A 251 4.71 12.62 1.72
C LYS A 251 5.99 12.19 1.01
N ARG A 252 6.23 12.68 -0.21
CA ARG A 252 7.32 12.17 -1.05
C ARG A 252 8.67 12.70 -0.62
N TYR A 253 8.76 13.97 -0.26
CA TYR A 253 10.02 14.58 0.15
C TYR A 253 10.30 14.35 1.65
N LEU A 254 9.60 15.04 2.55
CA LEU A 254 9.91 14.99 3.99
C LEU A 254 9.78 13.59 4.58
N SER A 255 8.63 12.91 4.38
CA SER A 255 8.44 11.59 4.97
C SER A 255 9.31 10.51 4.31
N THR A 256 9.28 10.39 2.98
CA THR A 256 9.89 9.23 2.30
C THR A 256 11.39 9.39 2.03
N GLN A 257 11.86 10.60 1.72
CA GLN A 257 13.28 10.82 1.37
C GLN A 257 14.15 11.21 2.56
N ILE A 258 13.55 11.82 3.59
CA ILE A 258 14.29 12.33 4.76
C ILE A 258 14.02 11.47 5.99
N LEU A 259 12.79 11.49 6.52
CA LEU A 259 12.48 10.89 7.82
C LEU A 259 12.48 9.35 7.80
N ALA A 260 12.06 8.71 6.70
CA ALA A 260 12.04 7.24 6.60
C ALA A 260 13.43 6.60 6.58
N ARG A 261 14.47 7.37 6.26
CA ARG A 261 15.88 6.90 6.20
C ARG A 261 16.61 7.03 7.53
N GLN A 262 15.97 7.60 8.54
CA GLN A 262 16.58 7.76 9.84
C GLN A 262 16.44 6.48 10.65
N ASP A 263 17.50 6.15 11.38
CA ASP A 263 17.49 5.02 12.31
C ASP A 263 16.51 5.25 13.47
N GLY A 264 16.08 4.16 14.07
CA GLY A 264 15.24 4.18 15.25
C GLY A 264 14.26 3.00 15.30
N ASP A 265 13.51 2.97 16.38
CA ASP A 265 12.57 1.89 16.65
C ASP A 265 11.31 1.99 15.80
N ARG A 266 10.74 0.82 15.53
CA ARG A 266 9.43 0.74 14.87
C ARG A 266 8.33 1.10 15.85
N ILE A 267 7.26 1.67 15.31
CA ILE A 267 6.04 1.92 16.09
C ILE A 267 5.36 0.57 16.32
N ARG A 268 5.16 0.23 17.60
CA ARG A 268 4.51 -1.00 18.07
C ARG A 268 3.23 -0.68 18.80
N ILE A 269 2.37 -1.68 18.98
CA ILE A 269 1.14 -1.51 19.77
C ILE A 269 1.52 -1.42 21.26
N PRO A 270 1.00 -0.45 22.03
CA PRO A 270 1.26 -0.41 23.46
C PRO A 270 0.73 -1.65 24.17
N GLU A 271 1.45 -2.15 25.18
CA GLU A 271 1.14 -3.38 25.92
C GLU A 271 -0.30 -3.41 26.45
N ARG A 272 -0.80 -2.27 26.94
CA ARG A 272 -2.20 -2.11 27.42
C ARG A 272 -3.28 -2.37 26.35
N ARG A 273 -2.90 -2.49 25.08
CA ARG A 273 -3.79 -2.80 23.95
C ARG A 273 -3.60 -4.22 23.42
N ARG A 274 -2.70 -5.02 24.02
CA ARG A 274 -2.41 -6.40 23.62
C ARG A 274 -3.68 -7.24 23.53
N GLU A 275 -4.39 -7.36 24.65
CA GLU A 275 -5.60 -8.18 24.74
C GLU A 275 -6.63 -7.76 23.69
N TRP A 276 -6.86 -6.46 23.52
CA TRP A 276 -7.76 -5.93 22.50
C TRP A 276 -7.33 -6.31 21.08
N THR A 277 -6.05 -6.11 20.72
CA THR A 277 -5.54 -6.42 19.38
C THR A 277 -5.56 -7.92 19.11
N GLN A 278 -5.17 -8.74 20.08
CA GLN A 278 -5.17 -10.20 19.97
C GLN A 278 -6.60 -10.76 19.85
N ARG A 279 -7.56 -10.24 20.61
CA ARG A 279 -8.98 -10.63 20.48
C ARG A 279 -9.54 -10.34 19.09
N VAL A 280 -9.27 -9.16 18.53
CA VAL A 280 -9.75 -8.80 17.18
C VAL A 280 -9.03 -9.62 16.10
N SER A 281 -7.73 -9.86 16.24
CA SER A 281 -7.00 -10.77 15.35
C SER A 281 -7.59 -12.19 15.39
N GLN A 282 -7.88 -12.70 16.59
CA GLN A 282 -8.47 -14.02 16.78
C GLN A 282 -9.86 -14.11 16.12
N SER A 283 -10.71 -13.09 16.26
CA SER A 283 -12.02 -13.11 15.61
C SER A 283 -11.94 -13.12 14.09
N HIS A 284 -10.93 -12.46 13.50
CA HIS A 284 -10.66 -12.55 12.06
C HIS A 284 -10.19 -13.96 11.65
N ILE A 285 -9.28 -14.56 12.42
CA ILE A 285 -8.79 -15.93 12.19
C ILE A 285 -9.94 -16.93 12.26
N ASP A 286 -10.78 -16.83 13.29
CA ASP A 286 -11.92 -17.72 13.51
C ASP A 286 -12.93 -17.59 12.38
N TYR A 287 -13.20 -16.37 11.91
CA TYR A 287 -14.05 -16.16 10.74
C TYR A 287 -13.50 -16.83 9.48
N VAL A 288 -12.21 -16.62 9.16
CA VAL A 288 -11.60 -17.22 7.97
C VAL A 288 -11.66 -18.74 8.04
N ARG A 289 -11.36 -19.33 9.20
CA ARG A 289 -11.43 -20.77 9.43
C ARG A 289 -12.85 -21.32 9.32
N ALA A 290 -13.82 -20.66 9.96
CA ALA A 290 -15.22 -21.11 9.99
C ALA A 290 -15.89 -21.09 8.62
N GLN A 291 -15.53 -20.11 7.77
CA GLN A 291 -16.08 -20.01 6.41
C GLN A 291 -15.42 -20.97 5.40
N GLY A 292 -14.27 -21.55 5.73
CA GLY A 292 -13.60 -22.53 4.86
C GLY A 292 -12.93 -21.93 3.62
N PHE A 293 -12.43 -20.69 3.70
CA PHE A 293 -11.64 -20.09 2.62
C PHE A 293 -10.35 -20.89 2.36
N ARG A 294 -9.89 -20.90 1.10
CA ARG A 294 -8.61 -21.51 0.76
C ARG A 294 -7.46 -20.66 1.31
N VAL A 295 -6.70 -21.19 2.26
CA VAL A 295 -5.56 -20.49 2.88
C VAL A 295 -4.25 -20.99 2.29
N VAL A 296 -3.35 -20.07 1.94
CA VAL A 296 -1.96 -20.34 1.57
C VAL A 296 -1.04 -19.66 2.58
N GLY A 297 -0.30 -20.47 3.34
CA GLY A 297 0.42 -20.08 4.55
C GLY A 297 -0.29 -20.55 5.82
N ASP A 298 0.05 -19.97 6.97
CA ASP A 298 -0.55 -20.31 8.26
C ASP A 298 -1.41 -19.15 8.79
N LEU A 299 -2.63 -19.43 9.27
CA LEU A 299 -3.48 -18.45 9.94
C LEU A 299 -2.88 -17.96 11.27
N ALA A 300 -2.01 -18.74 11.90
CA ALA A 300 -1.24 -18.31 13.06
C ALA A 300 -0.37 -17.07 12.76
N ASP A 301 0.02 -16.85 11.51
CA ASP A 301 0.76 -15.65 11.06
C ASP A 301 -0.03 -14.34 11.28
N LEU A 302 -1.36 -14.43 11.46
CA LEU A 302 -2.24 -13.28 11.70
C LEU A 302 -2.37 -12.92 13.19
N GLN A 303 -1.87 -13.78 14.08
CA GLN A 303 -1.87 -13.55 15.51
C GLN A 303 -0.62 -12.75 15.93
N PRO A 304 -0.78 -11.56 16.54
CA PRO A 304 0.37 -10.76 16.97
C PRO A 304 1.20 -11.46 18.06
N GLY A 305 2.50 -11.60 17.81
CA GLY A 305 3.50 -12.09 18.75
C GLY A 305 3.98 -11.03 19.74
N GLU A 306 4.85 -11.41 20.68
CA GLU A 306 5.38 -10.51 21.73
C GLU A 306 6.13 -9.31 21.16
N GLU A 307 6.86 -9.49 20.06
CA GLU A 307 7.63 -8.48 19.35
C GLU A 307 6.77 -7.35 18.78
N SER A 308 5.46 -7.58 18.65
CA SER A 308 4.49 -6.62 18.14
C SER A 308 4.08 -5.56 19.18
N PHE A 309 4.46 -5.75 20.45
CA PHE A 309 4.04 -4.91 21.57
C PHE A 309 5.21 -4.18 22.25
N ALA A 310 4.91 -3.06 22.90
CA ALA A 310 5.87 -2.25 23.65
C ALA A 310 5.35 -1.95 25.06
N ALA A 311 6.24 -2.04 26.06
CA ALA A 311 5.89 -2.05 27.49
C ALA A 311 5.16 -0.79 28.02
N ALA A 312 5.30 0.37 27.38
CA ALA A 312 4.62 1.61 27.76
C ALA A 312 4.14 2.39 26.53
N SER A 313 3.35 3.45 26.74
CA SER A 313 3.09 4.44 25.67
C SER A 313 4.44 5.02 25.28
N THR A 314 4.94 4.57 24.13
CA THR A 314 6.18 5.06 23.55
C THR A 314 5.83 6.45 23.04
N GLU A 315 6.01 7.49 23.82
CA GLU A 315 6.13 8.84 23.26
C GLU A 315 7.62 9.12 23.15
N PRO A 316 8.13 9.54 21.98
CA PRO A 316 9.52 9.94 21.86
C PRO A 316 9.82 11.09 22.82
N SER A 317 10.97 11.07 23.48
CA SER A 317 11.40 12.18 24.32
C SER A 317 11.64 13.44 23.50
N GLU A 318 11.51 14.61 24.13
CA GLU A 318 11.79 15.90 23.46
C GLU A 318 13.21 15.96 22.90
N ALA A 319 14.18 15.34 23.57
CA ALA A 319 15.56 15.26 23.11
C ALA A 319 15.69 14.44 21.81
N GLU A 320 15.02 13.29 21.72
CA GLU A 320 15.01 12.46 20.51
C GLU A 320 14.33 13.17 19.35
N VAL A 321 13.16 13.77 19.60
CA VAL A 321 12.41 14.56 18.61
C VAL A 321 13.25 15.71 18.09
N SER A 322 13.87 16.48 18.99
CA SER A 322 14.74 17.60 18.64
C SER A 322 15.92 17.13 17.79
N ALA A 323 16.63 16.07 18.19
CA ALA A 323 17.76 15.55 17.43
C ALA A 323 17.37 15.10 16.01
N VAL A 324 16.24 14.41 15.87
CA VAL A 324 15.71 13.96 14.57
C VAL A 324 15.25 15.14 13.72
N ALA A 325 14.54 16.10 14.31
CA ALA A 325 14.07 17.30 13.63
C ALA A 325 15.25 18.14 13.11
N THR A 326 16.31 18.33 13.91
CA THR A 326 17.52 19.04 13.49
C THR A 326 18.21 18.35 12.32
N LYS A 327 18.35 17.01 12.36
CA LYS A 327 18.88 16.24 11.22
C LYS A 327 18.03 16.42 9.96
N ALA A 328 16.70 16.37 10.09
CA ALA A 328 15.80 16.56 8.97
C ALA A 328 15.89 17.99 8.39
N LEU A 329 15.94 19.01 9.25
CA LEU A 329 16.12 20.41 8.85
C LEU A 329 17.46 20.64 8.13
N ALA A 330 18.55 20.02 8.58
CA ALA A 330 19.83 20.11 7.89
C ALA A 330 19.76 19.60 6.44
N VAL A 331 19.05 18.49 6.20
CA VAL A 331 18.79 17.97 4.84
C VAL A 331 17.94 18.95 4.05
N VAL A 332 16.84 19.45 4.62
CA VAL A 332 15.95 20.40 3.93
C VAL A 332 16.68 21.68 3.51
N VAL A 333 17.50 22.25 4.41
CA VAL A 333 18.31 23.44 4.13
C VAL A 333 19.37 23.14 3.08
N GLY A 334 20.04 21.99 3.16
CA GLY A 334 21.04 21.55 2.17
C GLY A 334 20.45 21.44 0.76
N ASP A 335 19.29 20.82 0.62
CA ASP A 335 18.59 20.65 -0.66
C ASP A 335 18.14 22.01 -1.24
N GLU A 336 17.66 22.93 -0.40
CA GLU A 336 17.32 24.29 -0.84
C GLU A 336 18.56 25.09 -1.25
N MET A 337 19.69 24.93 -0.55
CA MET A 337 20.97 25.55 -0.93
C MET A 337 21.43 25.05 -2.30
N ASP A 338 21.39 23.74 -2.55
CA ASP A 338 21.79 23.14 -3.82
C ASP A 338 20.83 23.54 -4.96
N ARG A 339 19.52 23.63 -4.69
CA ARG A 339 18.54 24.18 -5.64
C ARG A 339 18.87 25.63 -6.01
N ARG A 340 19.19 26.48 -5.03
CA ARG A 340 19.57 27.88 -5.27
C ARG A 340 20.89 28.02 -6.02
N ARG A 341 21.88 27.17 -5.75
CA ARG A 341 23.14 27.12 -6.52
C ARG A 341 22.87 26.76 -7.97
N ALA A 342 22.06 25.73 -8.23
CA ALA A 342 21.71 25.32 -9.58
C ALA A 342 21.02 26.45 -10.36
N LEU A 343 20.11 27.20 -9.72
CA LEU A 343 19.45 28.36 -10.33
C LEU A 343 20.43 29.51 -10.65
N ARG A 344 21.46 29.72 -9.82
CA ARG A 344 22.50 30.74 -10.05
C ARG A 344 23.53 30.34 -11.09
N SER A 345 23.79 29.04 -11.23
CA SER A 345 24.77 28.49 -12.18
C SER A 345 24.18 28.20 -13.56
N ALA A 346 22.85 28.26 -13.72
CA ALA A 346 22.22 28.20 -15.03
C ALA A 346 22.56 29.50 -15.80
N PRO A 347 23.26 29.44 -16.95
CA PRO A 347 23.49 30.61 -17.79
C PRO A 347 22.13 31.21 -18.18
N GLY A 348 22.03 32.54 -18.16
CA GLY A 348 20.79 33.23 -18.52
C GLY A 348 20.30 32.80 -19.90
N THR A 349 19.27 31.97 -19.95
CA THR A 349 18.53 31.72 -21.18
C THR A 349 17.75 32.98 -21.49
N ALA A 350 18.14 33.66 -22.58
CA ALA A 350 17.31 34.67 -23.22
C ALA A 350 15.90 34.09 -23.49
N PRO A 351 14.85 34.92 -23.51
CA PRO A 351 13.48 34.43 -23.64
C PRO A 351 13.24 33.92 -25.06
N GLY A 352 13.18 32.60 -25.22
CA GLY A 352 12.87 31.98 -26.51
C GLY A 352 12.82 30.45 -26.44
N THR A 353 11.62 29.92 -26.58
CA THR A 353 11.25 28.52 -26.87
C THR A 353 11.43 27.44 -25.78
N SER A 354 10.27 26.97 -25.33
CA SER A 354 9.95 25.72 -24.63
C SER A 354 10.95 24.57 -24.83
N THR A 355 11.45 24.00 -23.73
CA THR A 355 11.62 22.55 -23.60
C THR A 355 11.71 22.09 -22.13
N THR A 356 11.12 20.92 -21.91
CA THR A 356 10.92 20.16 -20.67
C THR A 356 12.12 20.04 -19.74
N ALA A 357 11.91 20.34 -18.45
CA ALA A 357 12.89 20.17 -17.37
C ALA A 357 13.23 18.68 -17.11
N PRO A 358 14.51 18.32 -16.88
CA PRO A 358 14.88 16.96 -16.52
C PRO A 358 14.52 16.65 -15.06
N ARG A 359 14.07 15.41 -14.83
CA ARG A 359 13.56 14.92 -13.53
C ARG A 359 14.70 14.74 -12.52
N LEU A 360 14.45 15.16 -11.28
CA LEU A 360 15.31 15.14 -10.08
C LEU A 360 15.89 13.75 -9.68
N ARG A 361 15.66 12.68 -10.44
CA ARG A 361 15.94 11.29 -10.04
C ARG A 361 17.41 10.89 -10.15
N ASP A 362 18.19 11.49 -11.04
CA ASP A 362 19.46 10.88 -11.47
C ASP A 362 20.69 11.32 -10.65
N ARG A 363 20.56 12.28 -9.71
CA ARG A 363 21.73 12.84 -8.99
C ARG A 363 21.92 12.35 -7.55
N ILE A 364 20.98 11.57 -6.99
CA ILE A 364 21.01 11.19 -5.56
C ILE A 364 21.89 9.95 -5.28
N VAL A 365 22.26 9.18 -6.30
CA VAL A 365 23.01 7.91 -6.12
C VAL A 365 24.44 8.12 -5.60
N SER A 366 25.05 9.31 -5.75
CA SER A 366 26.49 9.49 -5.47
C SER A 366 26.87 9.88 -4.02
N ARG A 367 25.92 10.13 -3.11
CA ARG A 367 26.25 10.60 -1.74
C ARG A 367 25.91 9.64 -0.59
N ILE A 368 25.44 8.41 -0.87
CA ILE A 368 24.98 7.44 0.15
C ILE A 368 26.12 6.61 0.80
N ARG A 369 27.40 6.99 0.65
CA ARG A 369 28.55 6.22 1.20
C ARG A 369 29.48 6.97 2.17
N ARG A 370 29.01 8.00 2.87
CA ARG A 370 29.77 8.59 3.99
C ARG A 370 28.90 8.94 5.17
#